data_AF-A0A1M5KL09-F1
#
_entry.id   AF-A0A1M5KL09-F1
#
_cell.length_a   1.000
_cell.length_b   1.000
_cell.length_c   1.000
_cell.angle_alpha   90.00
_cell.angle_beta   90.00
_cell.angle_gamma   90.00
#
_symmetry.space_group_name_H-M   'P 1'
#
loop_
_entity.id
_entity.type
_entity.pdbx_description
1 polymer ?
#
loop_
_entity_poly.entity_id
_entity_poly.type
_entity_poly.pdbx_seq_one_letter_code
_entity_poly.pdbx_strand_id
1 'polypeptide(L)'
;MTRSREHIIQAICEQLEPLKSNERLGAADARPFVKAAIREKLELTPRISTAVMPITNASAISKAAKLFRAKFQKDKLAELLKETFPEQFKALDEQFEQLEKIKGPDVRFDTSIWLTGFIACSLIKEFSRLAPTGTEGGPLRSIASLVHEYRTGEPEHDLKRACYRALKERVVRGAD
;
A
#
# COMPACT_ATOMS: atom_id res chain seq x y z
N MET A 1 -14.93 23.80 4.35
CA MET A 1 -16.09 23.01 3.91
C MET A 1 -15.59 21.67 3.42
N THR A 2 -16.15 20.57 3.94
CA THR A 2 -15.80 19.22 3.52
C THR A 2 -16.38 18.94 2.14
N ARG A 3 -15.58 18.41 1.20
CA ARG A 3 -16.09 18.03 -0.12
C ARG A 3 -16.98 16.79 0.00
N SER A 4 -17.94 16.65 -0.91
CA SER A 4 -18.67 15.39 -1.04
C SER A 4 -17.74 14.30 -1.58
N ARG A 5 -18.03 13.03 -1.27
CA ARG A 5 -17.26 11.89 -1.79
C ARG A 5 -17.13 11.91 -3.31
N GLU A 6 -18.20 12.28 -4.02
CA GLU A 6 -18.18 12.39 -5.48
C GLU A 6 -17.33 13.54 -6.00
N HIS A 7 -17.32 14.68 -5.32
CA HIS A 7 -16.40 15.77 -5.66
C HIS A 7 -14.94 15.38 -5.43
N ILE A 8 -14.65 14.60 -4.38
CA ILE A 8 -13.30 14.10 -4.11
C ILE A 8 -12.85 13.11 -5.20
N ILE A 9 -13.71 12.15 -5.56
CA ILE A 9 -13.42 11.20 -6.65
C ILE A 9 -13.17 11.94 -7.96
N GLN A 10 -14.00 12.92 -8.27
CA GLN A 10 -13.86 13.73 -9.48
C GLN A 10 -12.52 14.48 -9.50
N ALA A 11 -12.14 15.11 -8.38
CA ALA A 11 -10.85 15.78 -8.25
C ALA A 11 -9.65 14.82 -8.38
N ILE A 12 -9.77 13.58 -7.88
CA ILE A 12 -8.74 12.56 -8.08
C ILE A 12 -8.61 12.22 -9.57
N CYS A 13 -9.71 12.03 -10.28
CA CYS A 13 -9.69 11.75 -11.73
C CYS A 13 -8.97 12.87 -12.51
N GLU A 14 -9.23 14.13 -12.18
CA GLU A 14 -8.59 15.29 -12.82
C GLU A 14 -7.08 15.32 -12.57
N GLN A 15 -6.64 15.00 -11.35
CA GLN A 15 -5.22 14.94 -11.00
C GLN A 15 -4.48 13.75 -11.65
N LEU A 16 -5.20 12.74 -12.13
CA LEU A 16 -4.63 11.57 -12.78
C LEU A 16 -4.41 11.78 -14.30
N GLU A 17 -4.94 12.85 -14.89
CA GLU A 17 -4.72 13.14 -16.31
C GLU A 17 -3.24 13.50 -16.60
N PRO A 18 -2.65 12.99 -17.69
CA PRO A 18 -3.25 12.13 -18.72
C PRO A 18 -3.43 10.67 -18.27
N LEU A 19 -4.62 10.11 -18.55
CA LEU A 19 -4.97 8.75 -18.17
C LEU A 19 -4.31 7.70 -19.06
N LYS A 20 -4.00 6.53 -18.49
CA LYS A 20 -3.62 5.35 -19.28
C LYS A 20 -4.79 4.95 -20.17
N SER A 21 -4.51 4.80 -21.46
CA SER A 21 -5.48 4.26 -22.40
C SER A 21 -5.72 2.80 -22.06
N ASN A 22 -6.97 2.43 -21.81
CA ASN A 22 -7.35 1.04 -21.73
C ASN A 22 -7.39 0.53 -23.18
N GLU A 23 -6.54 -0.40 -23.58
CA GLU A 23 -6.47 -0.85 -24.99
C GLU A 23 -7.81 -1.36 -25.54
N ARG A 24 -8.74 -1.72 -24.64
CA ARG A 24 -10.10 -2.17 -24.97
C ARG A 24 -11.14 -1.03 -25.14
N LEU A 25 -10.84 0.19 -24.72
CA LEU A 25 -11.77 1.33 -24.72
C LEU A 25 -11.00 2.60 -25.11
N GLY A 26 -11.44 3.29 -26.16
CA GLY A 26 -10.83 4.56 -26.59
C GLY A 26 -10.70 5.57 -25.44
N ALA A 27 -9.77 6.53 -25.55
CA ALA A 27 -9.42 7.45 -24.45
C ALA A 27 -10.62 8.23 -23.86
N ALA A 28 -11.68 8.48 -24.66
CA ALA A 28 -12.90 9.13 -24.20
C ALA A 28 -13.81 8.21 -23.35
N ASP A 29 -13.82 6.91 -23.64
CA ASP A 29 -14.69 5.90 -23.01
C ASP A 29 -14.11 5.30 -21.72
N ALA A 30 -12.82 5.55 -21.44
CA ALA A 30 -12.17 5.05 -20.23
C ALA A 30 -12.55 5.82 -18.95
N ARG A 31 -13.06 7.05 -19.06
CA ARG A 31 -13.28 7.95 -17.90
C ARG A 31 -14.32 7.44 -16.89
N PRO A 32 -15.52 6.98 -17.30
CA PRO A 32 -16.50 6.40 -16.37
C PRO A 32 -15.95 5.15 -15.68
N PHE A 33 -15.18 4.32 -16.39
CA PHE A 33 -14.56 3.12 -15.86
C PHE A 33 -13.49 3.44 -14.81
N VAL A 34 -12.59 4.39 -15.09
CA VAL A 34 -11.57 4.85 -14.14
C VAL A 34 -12.23 5.42 -12.88
N LYS A 35 -13.30 6.22 -13.04
CA LYS A 35 -14.05 6.76 -11.92
C LYS A 35 -14.66 5.66 -11.04
N ALA A 36 -15.26 4.64 -11.64
CA ALA A 36 -15.83 3.50 -10.92
C ALA A 36 -14.74 2.70 -10.18
N ALA A 37 -13.60 2.42 -10.84
CA ALA A 37 -12.49 1.68 -10.25
C ALA A 37 -11.82 2.43 -9.09
N ILE A 38 -11.68 3.76 -9.20
CA ILE A 38 -11.21 4.61 -8.11
C ILE A 38 -12.18 4.54 -6.93
N ARG A 39 -13.50 4.66 -7.18
CA ARG A 39 -14.51 4.56 -6.13
C ARG A 39 -14.41 3.24 -5.37
N GLU A 40 -14.33 2.11 -6.09
CA GLU A 40 -14.20 0.79 -5.48
C GLU A 40 -12.95 0.69 -4.58
N LYS A 41 -11.80 1.17 -5.05
CA LYS A 41 -10.56 1.16 -4.24
C LYS A 41 -10.67 2.05 -3.00
N LEU A 42 -11.29 3.21 -3.11
CA LEU A 42 -11.49 4.11 -1.96
C LEU A 42 -12.47 3.53 -0.94
N GLU A 43 -13.53 2.86 -1.37
CA GLU A 43 -14.50 2.15 -0.52
C GLU A 43 -13.87 0.96 0.23
N LEU A 44 -12.90 0.28 -0.39
CA LEU A 44 -12.15 -0.82 0.25
C LEU A 44 -11.13 -0.33 1.29
N THR A 45 -10.73 0.94 1.22
CA THR A 45 -9.64 1.49 2.02
C THR A 45 -9.93 1.46 3.53
N PRO A 46 -11.11 1.85 4.04
CA PRO A 46 -11.43 1.70 5.46
C PRO A 46 -11.32 0.25 5.96
N ARG A 47 -11.78 -0.73 5.16
CA ARG A 47 -11.72 -2.16 5.50
C ARG A 47 -10.27 -2.63 5.64
N ILE A 48 -9.43 -2.26 4.67
CA ILE A 48 -7.99 -2.58 4.69
C ILE A 48 -7.31 -1.88 5.88
N SER A 49 -7.63 -0.61 6.13
CA SER A 49 -7.08 0.13 7.27
C SER A 49 -7.36 -0.56 8.59
N THR A 50 -8.60 -1.00 8.84
CA THR A 50 -8.97 -1.71 10.07
C THR A 50 -8.24 -3.05 10.19
N ALA A 51 -8.03 -3.77 9.08
CA ALA A 51 -7.31 -5.04 9.09
C ALA A 51 -5.79 -4.87 9.31
N VAL A 52 -5.21 -3.76 8.85
CA VAL A 52 -3.75 -3.51 8.90
C VAL A 52 -3.35 -2.74 10.17
N MET A 53 -4.26 -1.99 10.80
CA MET A 53 -4.03 -1.29 12.07
C MET A 53 -3.40 -2.14 13.19
N PRO A 54 -3.77 -3.41 13.41
CA PRO A 54 -3.16 -4.25 14.45
C PRO A 54 -1.70 -4.61 14.15
N ILE A 55 -1.26 -4.48 12.89
CA ILE A 55 0.11 -4.72 12.43
C ILE A 55 0.93 -3.43 12.69
N THR A 56 0.90 -2.96 13.94
CA THR A 56 1.54 -1.70 14.38
C THR A 56 3.06 -1.70 14.25
N ASN A 57 3.67 -2.87 14.01
CA ASN A 57 5.11 -3.02 13.86
C ASN A 57 5.49 -4.15 12.90
N ALA A 58 5.12 -4.01 11.63
CA ALA A 58 5.56 -4.93 10.57
C ALA A 58 7.08 -5.18 10.57
N SER A 59 7.87 -4.15 10.89
CA SER A 59 9.33 -4.29 11.01
C SER A 59 9.75 -5.18 12.19
N ALA A 60 9.10 -5.09 13.35
CA ALA A 60 9.40 -6.00 14.46
C ALA A 60 8.87 -7.40 14.20
N ILE A 61 7.73 -7.56 13.52
CA ILE A 61 7.23 -8.88 13.10
C ILE A 61 8.25 -9.53 12.15
N SER A 62 8.69 -8.81 11.11
CA SER A 62 9.74 -9.28 10.20
C SER A 62 11.05 -9.60 10.94
N LYS A 63 11.49 -8.72 11.86
CA LYS A 63 12.71 -8.94 12.65
C LYS A 63 12.59 -10.15 13.59
N ALA A 64 11.45 -10.29 14.27
CA ALA A 64 11.17 -11.41 15.16
C ALA A 64 11.09 -12.72 14.38
N ALA A 65 10.44 -12.73 13.21
CA ALA A 65 10.38 -13.89 12.32
C ALA A 65 11.78 -14.31 11.87
N LYS A 66 12.63 -13.38 11.43
CA LYS A 66 14.03 -13.67 11.06
C LYS A 66 14.82 -14.27 12.21
N LEU A 67 14.74 -13.67 13.40
CA LEU A 67 15.43 -14.15 14.60
C LEU A 67 14.93 -15.54 15.01
N PHE A 68 13.61 -15.75 14.98
CA PHE A 68 13.00 -17.03 15.33
C PHE A 68 13.40 -18.12 14.33
N ARG A 69 13.25 -17.89 13.02
CA ARG A 69 13.61 -18.87 11.98
C ARG A 69 15.09 -19.24 12.05
N ALA A 70 15.99 -18.27 12.21
CA ALA A 70 17.42 -18.51 12.35
C ALA A 70 17.78 -19.32 13.59
N LYS A 71 17.02 -19.17 14.69
CA LYS A 71 17.19 -19.96 15.92
C LYS A 71 16.59 -21.35 15.75
N PHE A 72 15.38 -21.44 15.21
CA PHE A 72 14.65 -22.67 15.00
C PHE A 72 15.38 -23.61 14.03
N GLN A 73 15.91 -23.12 12.91
CA GLN A 73 16.68 -23.94 11.95
C GLN A 73 17.97 -24.54 12.53
N LYS A 74 18.47 -24.03 13.66
CA LYS A 74 19.65 -24.56 14.38
C LYS A 74 19.26 -25.44 15.57
N ASP A 75 17.97 -25.60 15.83
CA ASP A 75 17.45 -26.38 16.94
C ASP A 75 17.37 -27.86 16.54
N LYS A 76 17.70 -28.75 17.47
CA LYS A 76 17.53 -30.20 17.29
C LYS A 76 16.08 -30.57 16.98
N LEU A 77 15.12 -29.79 17.48
CA LEU A 77 13.70 -29.99 17.17
C LEU A 77 13.40 -29.78 15.68
N ALA A 78 14.07 -28.83 15.02
CA ALA A 78 13.89 -28.60 13.59
C ALA A 78 14.49 -29.73 12.75
N GLU A 79 15.63 -30.28 13.15
CA GLU A 79 16.22 -31.47 12.51
C GLU A 79 15.25 -32.66 12.58
N LEU A 80 14.72 -32.94 13.77
CA LEU A 80 13.74 -34.01 14.01
C LEU A 80 12.45 -33.81 13.20
N LEU A 81 11.91 -32.58 13.15
CA LEU A 81 10.72 -32.27 12.36
C LEU A 81 10.96 -32.40 10.86
N LYS A 82 12.15 -32.03 10.38
CA LYS A 82 12.53 -32.16 8.98
C LYS A 82 12.66 -33.62 8.55
N GLU A 83 13.13 -34.49 9.44
CA GLU A 83 13.22 -35.94 9.19
C GLU A 83 11.85 -36.63 9.29
N THR A 84 11.02 -36.26 10.27
CA THR A 84 9.77 -36.97 10.57
C THR A 84 8.58 -36.46 9.75
N PHE A 85 8.55 -35.15 9.46
CA PHE A 85 7.42 -34.46 8.83
C PHE A 85 7.91 -33.41 7.81
N PRO A 86 8.59 -33.85 6.72
CA PRO A 86 9.28 -32.95 5.79
C PRO A 86 8.35 -31.93 5.11
N GLU A 87 7.14 -32.34 4.73
CA GLU A 87 6.16 -31.46 4.07
C GLU A 87 5.62 -30.39 5.04
N GLN A 88 5.31 -30.77 6.27
CA GLN A 88 4.85 -29.84 7.30
C GLN A 88 5.96 -28.88 7.72
N PHE A 89 7.19 -29.36 7.81
CA PHE A 89 8.37 -28.52 8.07
C PHE A 89 8.57 -27.50 6.95
N LYS A 90 8.46 -27.92 5.68
CA LYS A 90 8.55 -27.03 4.53
C LYS A 90 7.45 -25.96 4.54
N ALA A 91 6.20 -26.35 4.77
CA ALA A 91 5.08 -25.41 4.86
C ALA A 91 5.28 -24.39 6.00
N LEU A 92 5.82 -24.83 7.15
CA LEU A 92 6.13 -23.95 8.28
C LEU A 92 7.26 -22.96 7.93
N ASP A 93 8.33 -23.44 7.27
CA ASP A 93 9.45 -22.60 6.85
C ASP A 93 9.03 -21.56 5.80
N GLU A 94 8.13 -21.92 4.88
CA GLU A 94 7.49 -21.01 3.92
C GLU A 94 6.65 -19.94 4.62
N GLN A 95 5.89 -20.30 5.67
CA GLN A 95 5.15 -19.33 6.47
C GLN A 95 6.08 -18.34 7.19
N PHE A 96 7.19 -18.81 7.76
CA PHE A 96 8.19 -17.91 8.35
C PHE A 96 8.80 -16.99 7.29
N GLU A 97 9.13 -17.48 6.11
CA GLU A 97 9.62 -16.67 5.01
C GLU A 97 8.62 -15.58 4.59
N GLN A 98 7.33 -15.89 4.57
CA GLN A 98 6.28 -14.89 4.33
C GLN A 98 6.26 -13.82 5.42
N LEU A 99 6.37 -14.20 6.69
CA LEU A 99 6.44 -13.27 7.82
C LEU A 99 7.67 -12.36 7.76
N GLU A 100 8.83 -12.86 7.31
CA GLU A 100 10.04 -12.07 7.11
C GLU A 100 9.88 -10.99 6.02
N LYS A 101 9.03 -11.27 5.03
CA LYS A 101 8.73 -10.38 3.90
C LYS A 101 7.63 -9.39 4.20
N ILE A 102 6.96 -9.47 5.37
CA ILE A 102 5.94 -8.50 5.76
C ILE A 102 6.57 -7.10 5.77
N LYS A 103 5.99 -6.23 4.95
CA LYS A 103 6.24 -4.79 4.96
C LYS A 103 4.98 -4.09 5.46
N GLY A 104 5.16 -3.05 6.23
CA GLY A 104 4.06 -2.28 6.78
C GLY A 104 4.58 -1.02 7.44
N PRO A 105 3.69 -0.24 8.06
CA PRO A 105 4.05 1.04 8.65
C PRO A 105 5.15 0.85 9.72
N ASP A 106 6.10 1.78 9.74
CA ASP A 106 7.01 1.95 10.88
C ASP A 106 6.18 2.43 12.08
N VAL A 107 6.45 1.88 13.27
CA VAL A 107 5.69 2.11 14.53
C VAL A 107 5.47 3.57 14.86
N ARG A 108 6.38 4.43 14.40
CA ARG A 108 6.32 5.88 14.64
C ARG A 108 5.33 6.60 13.75
N PHE A 109 4.67 5.91 12.83
CA PHE A 109 3.73 6.47 11.87
C PHE A 109 2.34 5.93 12.12
N ASP A 110 1.37 6.83 11.99
CA ASP A 110 -0.03 6.42 11.91
C ASP A 110 -0.22 5.55 10.65
N THR A 111 -0.60 4.29 10.86
CA THR A 111 -0.92 3.29 9.83
C THR A 111 -1.94 3.82 8.82
N SER A 112 -2.91 4.61 9.28
CA SER A 112 -3.91 5.24 8.43
C SER A 112 -3.27 6.23 7.47
N ILE A 113 -2.36 7.08 7.96
CA ILE A 113 -1.61 8.07 7.18
C ILE A 113 -0.66 7.39 6.19
N TRP A 114 0.03 6.33 6.61
CA TRP A 114 0.89 5.53 5.73
C TRP A 114 0.08 4.93 4.56
N LEU A 115 -1.07 4.31 4.85
CA LEU A 115 -1.93 3.67 3.85
C LEU A 115 -2.42 4.67 2.79
N THR A 116 -2.74 5.90 3.20
CA THR A 116 -3.12 6.99 2.29
C THR A 116 -2.04 7.26 1.23
N GLY A 117 -0.77 7.33 1.63
CA GLY A 117 0.34 7.52 0.69
C GLY A 117 0.48 6.37 -0.30
N PHE A 118 0.26 5.13 0.16
CA PHE A 118 0.30 3.94 -0.69
C PHE A 118 -0.81 3.91 -1.73
N ILE A 119 -2.04 4.20 -1.31
CA ILE A 119 -3.20 4.22 -2.20
C ILE A 119 -3.03 5.30 -3.25
N ALA A 120 -2.64 6.52 -2.86
CA ALA A 120 -2.38 7.59 -3.81
C ALA A 120 -1.32 7.21 -4.86
N CYS A 121 -0.22 6.59 -4.43
CA CYS A 121 0.79 6.03 -5.33
C CYS A 121 0.23 4.95 -6.26
N SER A 122 -0.63 4.06 -5.77
CA SER A 122 -1.26 3.00 -6.56
C SER A 122 -2.17 3.58 -7.63
N LEU A 123 -3.01 4.57 -7.27
CA LEU A 123 -3.92 5.22 -8.21
C LEU A 123 -3.17 5.89 -9.35
N ILE A 124 -2.08 6.61 -9.05
CA ILE A 124 -1.24 7.23 -10.09
C ILE A 124 -0.64 6.16 -11.01
N LYS A 125 -0.06 5.10 -10.46
CA LYS A 125 0.56 4.04 -11.28
C LYS A 125 -0.43 3.32 -12.17
N GLU A 126 -1.63 3.09 -11.67
CA GLU A 126 -2.64 2.28 -12.34
C GLU A 126 -3.39 3.08 -13.40
N PHE A 127 -3.69 4.35 -13.12
CA PHE A 127 -4.57 5.15 -13.96
C PHE A 127 -3.90 6.33 -14.66
N SER A 128 -2.75 6.82 -14.19
CA SER A 128 -2.01 7.91 -14.85
C SER A 128 -0.88 7.37 -15.74
N ARG A 129 -0.64 8.03 -16.87
CA ARG A 129 0.56 7.78 -17.69
C ARG A 129 1.83 8.30 -17.03
N LEU A 130 1.69 9.22 -16.08
CA LEU A 130 2.82 9.81 -15.38
C LEU A 130 3.23 8.95 -14.18
N ALA A 131 4.53 8.94 -13.90
CA ALA A 131 5.01 8.34 -12.67
C ALA A 131 4.55 9.18 -11.46
N PRO A 132 4.29 8.57 -10.29
CA PRO A 132 4.10 9.33 -9.07
C PRO A 132 5.40 10.11 -8.76
N THR A 133 5.29 11.44 -8.74
CA THR A 133 6.38 12.38 -8.50
C THR A 133 6.09 13.28 -7.30
N GLY A 134 7.17 13.74 -6.66
CA GLY A 134 7.18 14.81 -5.68
C GLY A 134 6.59 14.46 -4.30
N THR A 135 7.16 15.08 -3.26
CA THR A 135 6.57 15.14 -1.90
C THR A 135 6.13 16.56 -1.54
N GLU A 136 6.39 17.52 -2.43
CA GLU A 136 6.00 18.92 -2.35
C GLU A 136 5.31 19.29 -3.66
N GLY A 137 4.09 19.84 -3.59
CA GLY A 137 3.35 20.38 -4.74
C GLY A 137 2.94 19.42 -5.88
N GLY A 138 3.36 18.15 -5.84
CA GLY A 138 3.09 17.18 -6.92
C GLY A 138 1.77 16.41 -6.80
N PRO A 139 1.35 15.73 -7.89
CA PRO A 139 0.07 15.00 -7.97
C PRO A 139 -0.06 13.94 -6.88
N LEU A 140 1.05 13.36 -6.40
CA LEU A 140 1.04 12.41 -5.29
C LEU A 140 0.55 13.03 -3.98
N ARG A 141 0.98 14.25 -3.63
CA ARG A 141 0.54 14.90 -2.38
C ARG A 141 -0.92 15.33 -2.48
N SER A 142 -1.31 15.87 -3.63
CA SER A 142 -2.70 16.28 -3.91
C SER A 142 -3.67 15.09 -3.84
N ILE A 143 -3.35 13.99 -4.53
CA ILE A 143 -4.17 12.77 -4.49
C ILE A 143 -4.16 12.15 -3.09
N ALA A 144 -3.02 12.14 -2.38
CA ALA A 144 -2.99 11.65 -1.00
C ALA A 144 -3.90 12.47 -0.07
N SER A 145 -3.90 13.79 -0.19
CA SER A 145 -4.80 14.65 0.59
C SER A 145 -6.28 14.36 0.28
N LEU A 146 -6.62 14.15 -1.00
CA LEU A 146 -7.98 13.78 -1.40
C LEU A 146 -8.38 12.40 -0.87
N VAL A 147 -7.47 11.42 -0.90
CA VAL A 147 -7.70 10.08 -0.31
C VAL A 147 -7.89 10.18 1.20
N HIS A 148 -7.14 11.03 1.89
CA HIS A 148 -7.31 11.26 3.33
C HIS A 148 -8.68 11.86 3.62
N GLU A 149 -9.02 12.97 2.95
CA GLU A 149 -10.31 13.65 3.11
C GLU A 149 -11.48 12.71 2.83
N TYR A 150 -11.37 11.83 1.81
CA TYR A 150 -12.39 10.83 1.51
C TYR A 150 -12.68 9.89 2.69
N ARG A 151 -11.63 9.52 3.44
CA ARG A 151 -11.70 8.53 4.52
C ARG A 151 -12.10 9.14 5.85
N THR A 152 -11.56 10.30 6.18
CA THR A 152 -11.68 10.93 7.50
C THR A 152 -12.74 12.03 7.52
N GLY A 153 -13.09 12.59 6.37
CA GLY A 153 -13.88 13.82 6.29
C GLY A 153 -13.08 15.06 6.73
N GLU A 154 -11.77 14.93 6.95
CA GLU A 154 -10.91 16.03 7.38
C GLU A 154 -10.11 16.55 6.17
N PRO A 155 -10.33 17.82 5.77
CA PRO A 155 -9.50 18.45 4.76
C PRO A 155 -8.14 18.83 5.37
N GLU A 156 -7.09 18.77 4.55
CA GLU A 156 -5.72 19.23 4.88
C GLU A 156 -5.03 18.49 6.03
N HIS A 157 -4.18 17.52 5.67
CA HIS A 157 -3.26 16.87 6.58
C HIS A 157 -1.84 16.91 6.00
N ASP A 158 -0.81 17.10 6.82
CA ASP A 158 0.57 16.97 6.33
C ASP A 158 0.90 15.50 6.04
N LEU A 159 0.85 15.15 4.75
CA LEU A 159 1.11 13.81 4.24
C LEU A 159 2.51 13.67 3.63
N LYS A 160 3.40 14.67 3.78
CA LYS A 160 4.73 14.68 3.16
C LYS A 160 5.53 13.40 3.45
N ARG A 161 5.54 12.96 4.71
CA ARG A 161 6.24 11.73 5.14
C ARG A 161 5.62 10.46 4.57
N ALA A 162 4.29 10.40 4.47
CA ALA A 162 3.58 9.27 3.87
C ALA A 162 3.91 9.11 2.38
N CYS A 163 3.84 10.21 1.63
CA CYS A 163 4.21 10.25 0.21
C CYS A 163 5.68 9.87 0.00
N TYR A 164 6.59 10.41 0.83
CA TYR A 164 8.03 10.09 0.75
C TYR A 164 8.28 8.59 0.92
N ARG A 165 7.63 7.94 1.90
CA ARG A 165 7.78 6.51 2.15
C ARG A 165 7.22 5.66 1.01
N ALA A 166 6.03 6.00 0.51
CA ALA A 166 5.43 5.32 -0.62
C ALA A 166 6.34 5.38 -1.88
N LEU A 167 7.06 6.49 -2.08
CA LEU A 167 8.09 6.62 -3.13
C LEU A 167 9.37 5.83 -2.80
N LYS A 168 9.87 5.87 -1.56
CA LYS A 168 11.13 5.20 -1.20
C LYS A 168 11.04 3.68 -1.24
N GLU A 169 9.90 3.10 -0.85
CA GLU A 169 9.67 1.65 -0.99
C GLU A 169 9.66 1.18 -2.46
N ARG A 170 9.57 2.11 -3.42
CA ARG A 170 9.71 1.86 -4.86
C ARG A 170 11.17 1.84 -5.34
N VAL A 171 12.08 2.65 -4.78
CA VAL A 171 13.49 2.71 -5.23
C VAL A 171 14.20 1.37 -5.01
N VAL A 172 13.74 0.57 -4.06
CA VAL A 172 14.27 -0.79 -3.79
C VAL A 172 13.64 -1.86 -4.72
N ARG A 173 12.66 -1.52 -5.55
CA ARG A 173 11.91 -2.45 -6.42
C ARG A 173 11.94 -2.05 -7.91
N GLY A 174 12.85 -1.17 -8.30
CA GLY A 174 13.03 -0.71 -9.69
C GLY A 174 14.36 -1.13 -10.31
N ALA A 175 15.00 -2.15 -9.77
CA ALA A 175 16.17 -2.82 -10.36
C ALA A 175 15.77 -4.24 -10.75
N ASP A 176 14.78 -4.33 -11.64
CA ASP A 176 14.50 -5.50 -12.48
C ASP A 176 14.30 -4.96 -13.90
#